data_AF-A0A1E5WK73-F1
#
_entry.id   AF-A0A1E5WK73-F1
#
_cell.length_a   1.000
_cell.length_b   1.000
_cell.length_c   1.000
_cell.angle_alpha   90.00
_cell.angle_beta   90.00
_cell.angle_gamma   90.00
#
_symmetry.space_group_name_H-M   'P 1'
#
loop_
_entity.id
_entity.type
_entity.pdbx_description
1 polymer ?
#
loop_
_entity_poly.entity_id
_entity_poly.type
_entity_poly.pdbx_seq_one_letter_code
_entity_poly.pdbx_strand_id
1 'polypeptide(L)'
;MFLLRTQAWVRQLLAEDFSAPCREDRFCVPCAAAFCDHCCGARHRGQGHEVVIRAAAAAAAASGGTQPGAAQGPARSGDRDSFCMSCGAGFSAALCGHHAGHDTLRIVVCEGRYCARCTGSEPWFHLFTGIETYRDEKGHILVPLHPRCRGRRCLSCGRCCA
;
A
#
# COMPACT_ATOMS: atom_id res chain seq x y z
N MET A 1 14.16 2.58 29.28
CA MET A 1 13.87 1.26 28.68
C MET A 1 13.29 1.46 27.27
N PHE A 2 14.12 1.82 26.28
CA PHE A 2 13.68 2.28 24.95
C PHE A 2 14.51 1.68 23.78
N LEU A 3 15.12 0.50 23.96
CA LEU A 3 16.15 -0.02 23.05
C LEU A 3 15.95 -1.46 22.52
N LEU A 4 14.75 -2.06 22.60
CA LEU A 4 14.56 -3.47 22.19
C LEU A 4 13.39 -3.75 21.23
N ARG A 5 12.90 -2.74 20.50
CA ARG A 5 12.14 -2.99 19.26
C ARG A 5 12.92 -2.38 18.12
N THR A 6 13.77 -3.17 17.46
CA THR A 6 14.06 -2.94 16.04
C THR A 6 12.71 -2.66 15.38
N GLN A 7 12.47 -1.42 14.96
CA GLN A 7 11.13 -0.91 14.72
C GLN A 7 10.45 -1.79 13.67
N ALA A 8 9.40 -2.52 14.06
CA ALA A 8 8.82 -3.60 13.25
C ALA A 8 8.43 -3.12 11.84
N TRP A 9 8.02 -1.85 11.74
CA TRP A 9 7.69 -1.20 10.48
C TRP A 9 8.86 -1.08 9.52
N VAL A 10 10.13 -0.99 9.97
CA VAL A 10 11.29 -0.94 9.07
C VAL A 10 11.45 -2.27 8.35
N ARG A 11 11.27 -3.40 9.06
CA ARG A 11 11.30 -4.73 8.44
C ARG A 11 10.14 -4.90 7.46
N GLN A 12 8.95 -4.39 7.81
CA GLN A 12 7.78 -4.42 6.93
C GLN A 12 7.98 -3.55 5.70
N LEU A 13 8.54 -2.34 5.84
CA LEU A 13 8.88 -1.43 4.75
C LEU A 13 9.79 -2.11 3.72
N LEU A 14 10.83 -2.81 4.19
CA LEU A 14 11.78 -3.50 3.31
C LEU A 14 11.19 -4.74 2.63
N ALA A 15 10.17 -5.37 3.22
CA ALA A 15 9.52 -6.56 2.70
C ALA A 15 8.28 -6.25 1.83
N GLU A 16 7.76 -5.02 1.91
CA GLU A 16 6.52 -4.61 1.25
C GLU A 16 6.62 -4.72 -0.28
N ASP A 17 5.52 -5.13 -0.93
CA ASP A 17 5.44 -5.17 -2.38
C ASP A 17 4.82 -3.88 -2.93
N PHE A 18 5.64 -2.85 -3.13
CA PHE A 18 5.20 -1.59 -3.75
C PHE A 18 4.84 -1.68 -5.24
N SER A 19 5.01 -2.85 -5.87
CA SER A 19 4.57 -3.08 -7.26
C SER A 19 3.15 -3.62 -7.34
N ALA A 20 2.65 -4.19 -6.25
CA ALA A 20 1.26 -4.60 -6.16
C ALA A 20 0.35 -3.36 -6.02
N PRO A 21 -0.76 -3.27 -6.76
CA PRO A 21 -1.67 -2.15 -6.63
C PRO A 21 -2.54 -2.27 -5.38
N CYS A 22 -3.08 -1.14 -4.94
CA CYS A 22 -4.35 -1.13 -4.21
C CYS A 22 -5.50 -1.13 -5.23
N ARG A 23 -6.56 -1.90 -4.97
CA ARG A 23 -7.72 -2.00 -5.86
C ARG A 23 -8.99 -1.91 -5.04
N GLU A 24 -9.93 -1.04 -5.41
CA GLU A 24 -11.26 -1.02 -4.81
C GLU A 24 -12.15 -2.11 -5.41
N ASP A 25 -11.71 -3.36 -5.27
CA ASP A 25 -12.32 -4.55 -5.86
C ASP A 25 -13.37 -5.20 -4.96
N ARG A 26 -13.62 -4.63 -3.78
CA ARG A 26 -14.63 -5.09 -2.82
C ARG A 26 -15.55 -3.97 -2.40
N PHE A 27 -16.77 -4.33 -2.07
CA PHE A 27 -17.78 -3.43 -1.51
C PHE A 27 -18.31 -4.01 -0.21
N CYS A 28 -18.25 -3.23 0.86
CA CYS A 28 -18.82 -3.60 2.16
C CYS A 28 -20.26 -3.09 2.22
N VAL A 29 -21.24 -3.99 2.32
CA VAL A 29 -22.67 -3.62 2.36
C VAL A 29 -22.99 -2.80 3.61
N PRO A 30 -22.61 -3.22 4.84
CA PRO A 30 -22.87 -2.42 6.04
C PRO A 30 -22.22 -1.03 6.05
N CYS A 31 -21.04 -0.89 5.44
CA CYS A 31 -20.33 0.39 5.38
C CYS A 31 -20.72 1.24 4.17
N ALA A 32 -21.51 0.68 3.25
CA ALA A 32 -21.83 1.28 1.96
C ALA A 32 -20.60 1.84 1.21
N ALA A 33 -19.45 1.15 1.28
CA ALA A 33 -18.18 1.66 0.80
C ALA A 33 -17.38 0.61 0.01
N ALA A 34 -16.81 1.05 -1.11
CA ALA A 34 -15.80 0.28 -1.82
C ALA A 34 -14.45 0.36 -1.08
N PHE A 35 -13.70 -0.74 -1.07
CA PHE A 35 -12.44 -0.80 -0.35
C PHE A 35 -11.43 -1.75 -1.00
N CYS A 36 -10.17 -1.58 -0.60
CA CYS A 36 -9.06 -2.44 -0.99
C CYS A 36 -8.89 -3.60 0.00
N ASP A 37 -8.93 -4.85 -0.48
CA ASP A 37 -8.73 -6.02 0.39
C ASP A 37 -7.39 -5.99 1.11
N HIS A 38 -6.32 -5.54 0.44
CA HIS A 38 -5.00 -5.48 1.04
C HIS A 38 -4.99 -4.61 2.31
N CYS A 39 -5.64 -3.44 2.28
CA CYS A 39 -5.58 -2.48 3.38
C CYS A 39 -6.72 -2.67 4.39
N CYS A 40 -7.95 -2.94 3.93
CA CYS A 40 -9.13 -3.00 4.80
C CYS A 40 -9.65 -4.43 5.02
N GLY A 41 -9.22 -5.42 4.25
CA GLY A 41 -9.85 -6.73 4.18
C GLY A 41 -9.92 -7.48 5.51
N ALA A 42 -8.86 -7.39 6.32
CA ALA A 42 -8.83 -8.01 7.65
C ALA A 42 -9.85 -7.37 8.60
N ARG A 43 -10.00 -6.04 8.57
CA ARG A 43 -10.97 -5.31 9.39
C ARG A 43 -12.41 -5.71 9.06
N HIS A 44 -12.74 -5.72 7.77
CA HIS A 44 -14.09 -6.08 7.33
C HIS A 44 -14.43 -7.55 7.65
N ARG A 45 -13.48 -8.47 7.47
CA ARG A 45 -13.65 -9.88 7.86
C ARG A 45 -13.83 -10.05 9.37
N GLY A 46 -13.03 -9.37 10.18
CA GLY A 46 -13.12 -9.43 11.64
C GLY A 46 -14.42 -8.88 12.22
N GLN A 47 -15.09 -7.96 11.51
CA GLN A 47 -16.39 -7.40 11.88
C GLN A 47 -17.58 -8.22 11.39
N GLY A 48 -17.35 -9.28 10.60
CA GLY A 48 -18.43 -10.08 10.00
C GLY A 48 -19.27 -9.31 9.00
N HIS A 49 -18.74 -8.22 8.43
CA HIS A 49 -19.48 -7.42 7.46
C HIS A 49 -19.67 -8.21 6.16
N GLU A 50 -20.87 -8.14 5.59
CA GLU A 50 -21.13 -8.68 4.26
C GLU A 50 -20.31 -7.90 3.22
N VAL A 51 -19.54 -8.63 2.42
CA VAL A 51 -18.63 -8.08 1.41
C VAL A 51 -18.90 -8.72 0.05
N VAL A 52 -19.13 -7.87 -0.95
CA VAL A 52 -19.31 -8.27 -2.35
C VAL A 52 -18.03 -7.99 -3.13
N ILE A 53 -17.54 -8.97 -3.89
CA ILE A 53 -16.39 -8.78 -4.79
C ILE A 53 -16.87 -8.14 -6.10
N ARG A 54 -16.40 -6.94 -6.40
CA ARG A 54 -16.79 -6.12 -7.56
C ARG A 54 -16.31 -6.70 -8.89
N ALA A 55 -15.36 -7.64 -8.88
CA ALA A 55 -14.89 -8.36 -10.07
C ALA A 55 -15.98 -9.25 -10.72
N ALA A 56 -17.05 -9.61 -10.00
CA ALA A 56 -18.17 -10.38 -10.53
C ALA A 56 -19.34 -9.51 -11.05
N ALA A 57 -19.37 -8.21 -10.71
CA ALA A 57 -20.48 -7.33 -11.09
C ALA A 57 -20.46 -6.94 -12.57
N ALA A 58 -19.29 -6.93 -13.22
CA ALA A 58 -19.18 -6.66 -14.66
C ALA A 58 -19.75 -7.81 -15.52
N ALA A 59 -19.67 -9.06 -15.05
CA ALA A 59 -20.27 -10.22 -15.74
C ALA A 59 -21.78 -10.35 -15.44
N ALA A 60 -22.22 -10.00 -14.23
CA ALA A 60 -23.64 -10.05 -13.84
C ALA A 60 -24.48 -8.89 -14.39
N ALA A 61 -23.89 -7.70 -14.61
CA ALA A 61 -24.59 -6.56 -15.22
C ALA A 61 -24.99 -6.80 -16.68
N ALA A 62 -24.26 -7.67 -17.40
CA ALA A 62 -24.66 -8.17 -18.73
C ALA A 62 -25.93 -9.06 -18.69
N SER A 63 -26.38 -9.45 -17.50
CA SER A 63 -27.56 -10.31 -17.27
C SER A 63 -28.78 -9.55 -16.73
N GLY A 64 -28.77 -8.21 -16.70
CA GLY A 64 -29.94 -7.40 -16.32
C GLY A 64 -30.30 -7.40 -14.83
N GLY A 65 -29.41 -7.83 -13.93
CA GLY A 65 -29.65 -7.81 -12.49
C GLY A 65 -29.35 -6.44 -11.87
N THR A 66 -30.37 -5.72 -11.43
CA THR A 66 -30.21 -4.52 -10.59
C THR A 66 -29.91 -4.93 -9.14
N GLN A 67 -28.64 -4.87 -8.73
CA GLN A 67 -28.26 -4.97 -7.32
C GLN A 67 -28.35 -3.58 -6.66
N PRO A 68 -29.14 -3.41 -5.58
CA PRO A 68 -29.16 -2.16 -4.82
C PRO A 68 -27.84 -2.02 -4.05
N GLY A 69 -27.18 -0.86 -4.18
CA GLY A 69 -26.06 -0.48 -3.32
C GLY A 69 -24.65 -0.74 -3.85
N ALA A 70 -24.46 -1.28 -5.05
CA ALA A 70 -23.11 -1.41 -5.61
C ALA A 70 -22.52 -0.02 -5.92
N ALA A 71 -21.29 0.25 -5.43
CA ALA A 71 -20.53 1.43 -5.84
C ALA A 71 -20.49 1.52 -7.37
N GLN A 72 -21.11 2.58 -7.92
CA GLN A 72 -21.26 2.78 -9.35
C GLN A 72 -19.90 3.10 -9.98
N GLY A 73 -19.61 2.49 -11.13
CA GLY A 73 -18.39 2.71 -11.91
C GLY A 73 -17.33 1.61 -11.78
N PRO A 74 -16.29 1.65 -12.62
CA PRO A 74 -15.23 0.64 -12.65
C PRO A 74 -14.45 0.62 -11.33
N ALA A 75 -13.94 -0.55 -10.95
CA ALA A 75 -13.05 -0.66 -9.80
C ALA A 75 -11.79 0.20 -10.03
N ARG A 76 -11.53 1.13 -9.12
CA ARG A 76 -10.33 1.98 -9.19
C ARG A 76 -9.11 1.17 -8.75
N SER A 77 -7.97 1.42 -9.40
CA SER A 77 -6.67 0.90 -8.99
C SER A 77 -5.66 2.03 -8.86
N GLY A 78 -4.75 1.92 -7.90
CA GLY A 78 -3.71 2.89 -7.66
C GLY A 78 -2.45 2.24 -7.11
N ASP A 79 -1.31 2.87 -7.38
CA ASP A 79 -0.01 2.41 -6.89
C ASP A 79 0.07 2.54 -5.36
N ARG A 80 0.88 1.69 -4.74
CA ARG A 80 1.26 1.83 -3.32
C ARG A 80 2.34 2.90 -3.21
N ASP A 81 1.92 4.15 -3.34
CA ASP A 81 2.79 5.34 -3.30
C ASP A 81 3.08 5.83 -1.88
N SER A 82 2.58 5.12 -0.87
CA SER A 82 2.78 5.43 0.53
C SER A 82 2.96 4.16 1.36
N PHE A 83 3.61 4.27 2.51
CA PHE A 83 3.75 3.20 3.50
C PHE A 83 3.31 3.71 4.86
N CYS A 84 2.42 2.99 5.53
CA CYS A 84 1.92 3.36 6.84
C CYS A 84 2.73 2.66 7.93
N MET A 85 3.42 3.42 8.77
CA MET A 85 4.27 2.87 9.83
C MET A 85 3.45 2.19 10.93
N SER A 86 2.25 2.70 11.21
CA SER A 86 1.34 2.12 12.20
C SER A 86 0.72 0.80 11.72
N CYS A 87 0.38 0.71 10.44
CA CYS A 87 -0.23 -0.49 9.84
C CYS A 87 0.81 -1.50 9.35
N GLY A 88 2.05 -1.05 9.09
CA GLY A 88 3.11 -1.88 8.53
C GLY A 88 2.83 -2.33 7.10
N ALA A 89 2.18 -1.48 6.29
CA ALA A 89 1.71 -1.84 4.95
C ALA A 89 1.84 -0.69 3.95
N GLY A 90 2.13 -1.06 2.71
CA GLY A 90 2.06 -0.17 1.55
C GLY A 90 0.62 0.11 1.14
N PHE A 91 0.31 1.36 0.81
CA PHE A 91 -1.05 1.76 0.44
C PHE A 91 -1.04 2.85 -0.63
N SER A 92 -2.16 2.96 -1.35
CA SER A 92 -2.39 4.07 -2.27
C SER A 92 -3.01 5.24 -1.51
N ALA A 93 -2.32 6.36 -1.43
CA ALA A 93 -2.83 7.56 -0.75
C ALA A 93 -4.14 8.08 -1.37
N ALA A 94 -4.31 7.88 -2.68
CA ALA A 94 -5.50 8.30 -3.41
C ALA A 94 -6.74 7.42 -3.15
N LEU A 95 -6.54 6.14 -2.83
CA LEU A 95 -7.65 5.17 -2.65
C LEU A 95 -7.90 4.80 -1.19
N CYS A 96 -6.86 4.73 -0.37
CA CYS A 96 -6.90 4.14 0.96
C CYS A 96 -6.91 5.24 2.03
N GLY A 97 -7.94 6.10 2.00
CA GLY A 97 -8.08 7.25 2.92
C GLY A 97 -8.21 6.90 4.41
N HIS A 98 -8.45 5.63 4.75
CA HIS A 98 -8.46 5.17 6.14
C HIS A 98 -7.07 5.21 6.82
N HIS A 99 -6.01 5.49 6.07
CA HIS A 99 -4.68 5.80 6.62
C HIS A 99 -4.51 7.29 6.99
N ALA A 100 -5.53 8.12 6.79
CA ALA A 100 -5.50 9.51 7.24
C ALA A 100 -5.24 9.59 8.75
N GLY A 101 -4.29 10.43 9.16
CA GLY A 101 -3.90 10.60 10.56
C GLY A 101 -2.91 9.56 11.08
N HIS A 102 -2.50 8.57 10.28
CA HIS A 102 -1.40 7.67 10.64
C HIS A 102 -0.05 8.26 10.23
N ASP A 103 1.01 7.82 10.90
CA ASP A 103 2.38 8.11 10.47
C ASP A 103 2.69 7.38 9.16
N THR A 104 3.11 8.12 8.14
CA THR A 104 3.32 7.58 6.79
C THR A 104 4.63 8.05 6.17
N LEU A 105 5.17 7.19 5.29
CA LEU A 105 6.29 7.48 4.41
C LEU A 105 5.76 7.59 2.99
N ARG A 106 6.22 8.61 2.25
CA ARG A 106 5.97 8.67 0.81
C ARG A 106 6.95 7.77 0.07
N ILE A 107 6.43 6.98 -0.84
CA ILE A 107 7.20 6.07 -1.69
C ILE A 107 7.22 6.63 -3.11
N VAL A 108 8.41 6.72 -3.69
CA VAL A 108 8.62 7.19 -5.06
C VAL A 108 9.48 6.19 -5.83
N VAL A 109 9.48 6.32 -7.16
CA VAL A 109 10.40 5.56 -8.01
C VAL A 109 11.50 6.49 -8.51
N CYS A 110 12.75 6.12 -8.28
CA CYS A 110 13.93 6.81 -8.79
C CYS A 110 14.84 5.77 -9.45
N GLU A 111 15.20 5.98 -10.72
CA GLU A 111 16.08 5.09 -11.50
C GLU A 111 15.69 3.59 -11.44
N GLY A 112 14.39 3.30 -11.45
CA GLY A 112 13.89 1.92 -11.40
C GLY A 112 13.93 1.25 -10.03
N ARG A 113 14.22 2.00 -8.95
CA ARG A 113 14.12 1.54 -7.56
C ARG A 113 12.99 2.26 -6.84
N TYR A 114 12.38 1.57 -5.87
CA TYR A 114 11.53 2.25 -4.89
C TYR A 114 12.40 2.97 -3.87
N CYS A 115 12.02 4.18 -3.51
CA CYS A 115 12.70 5.00 -2.51
C CYS A 115 11.67 5.54 -1.51
N ALA A 116 12.04 5.55 -0.24
CA ALA A 116 11.35 6.39 0.74
C ALA A 116 11.81 7.83 0.53
N ARG A 117 10.86 8.76 0.40
CA ARG A 117 11.14 10.18 0.25
C ARG A 117 11.03 10.88 1.60
N CYS A 118 12.15 11.42 2.06
CA CYS A 118 12.33 12.00 3.38
C CYS A 118 12.72 13.48 3.32
N THR A 119 12.41 14.23 4.37
CA THR A 119 12.89 15.61 4.58
C THR A 119 14.26 15.63 5.27
N GLY A 120 14.62 14.56 5.99
CA GLY A 120 15.81 14.49 6.83
C GLY A 120 15.60 15.02 8.25
N SER A 121 14.43 15.59 8.52
CA SER A 121 14.04 16.10 9.85
C SER A 121 13.13 15.14 10.61
N GLU A 122 12.78 13.99 10.02
CA GLU A 122 11.91 13.04 10.68
C GLU A 122 12.59 12.42 11.91
N PRO A 123 11.88 12.23 13.04
CA PRO A 123 12.49 11.74 14.29
C PRO A 123 13.19 10.38 14.14
N TRP A 124 12.74 9.56 13.20
CA TRP A 124 13.28 8.24 12.90
C TRP A 124 14.31 8.23 11.75
N PHE A 125 14.62 9.38 11.14
CA PHE A 125 15.50 9.44 9.96
C PHE A 125 16.91 8.87 10.22
N HIS A 126 17.39 8.97 11.47
CA HIS A 126 18.65 8.38 11.92
C HIS A 126 18.75 6.85 11.74
N LEU A 127 17.62 6.16 11.54
CA LEU A 127 17.62 4.72 11.22
C LEU A 127 18.23 4.42 9.85
N PHE A 128 18.33 5.43 8.97
CA PHE A 128 18.92 5.31 7.65
C PHE A 128 20.37 5.81 7.59
N THR A 129 21.00 6.10 8.74
CA THR A 129 22.41 6.50 8.79
C THR A 129 23.31 5.42 8.17
N GLY A 130 24.22 5.85 7.30
CA GLY A 130 25.15 4.96 6.57
C GLY A 130 24.58 4.38 5.27
N ILE A 131 23.32 4.65 4.93
CA ILE A 131 22.76 4.33 3.62
C ILE A 131 23.13 5.44 2.63
N GLU A 132 23.60 5.08 1.44
CA GLU A 132 23.80 6.03 0.35
C GLU A 132 22.44 6.52 -0.16
N THR A 133 22.23 7.84 -0.08
CA THR A 133 20.96 8.50 -0.43
C THR A 133 21.13 9.44 -1.61
N TYR A 134 20.04 9.64 -2.36
CA TYR A 134 19.97 10.60 -3.46
C TYR A 134 19.15 11.83 -3.05
N ARG A 135 19.08 12.84 -3.91
CA ARG A 135 18.16 13.97 -3.74
C ARG A 135 17.24 14.10 -4.94
N ASP A 136 15.97 14.41 -4.68
CA ASP A 136 15.05 14.82 -5.74
C ASP A 136 15.25 16.30 -6.11
N GLU A 137 14.62 16.75 -7.20
CA GLU A 137 14.69 18.14 -7.70
C GLU A 137 14.23 19.17 -6.67
N LYS A 138 13.44 18.75 -5.68
CA LYS A 138 12.92 19.60 -4.59
C LYS A 138 13.78 19.50 -3.32
N GLY A 139 14.93 18.83 -3.39
CA GLY A 139 15.88 18.68 -2.29
C GLY A 139 15.51 17.62 -1.25
N HIS A 140 14.45 16.83 -1.44
CA HIS A 140 14.11 15.73 -0.53
C HIS A 140 15.15 14.63 -0.64
N ILE A 141 15.42 13.97 0.47
CA ILE A 141 16.35 12.84 0.53
C ILE A 141 15.60 11.59 0.08
N LEU A 142 16.17 10.85 -0.87
CA LEU A 142 15.65 9.58 -1.35
C LEU A 142 16.47 8.45 -0.76
N VAL A 143 15.87 7.71 0.17
CA VAL A 143 16.47 6.52 0.75
C VAL A 143 16.08 5.31 -0.10
N PRO A 144 17.04 4.65 -0.78
CA PRO A 144 16.73 3.52 -1.64
C PRO A 144 16.22 2.33 -0.82
N LEU A 145 15.15 1.71 -1.33
CA LEU A 145 14.60 0.45 -0.83
C LEU A 145 14.99 -0.67 -1.80
N HIS A 146 14.04 -1.51 -2.22
CA HIS A 146 14.28 -2.56 -3.19
C HIS A 146 14.06 -2.08 -4.64
N PRO A 147 14.69 -2.72 -5.64
CA PRO A 147 14.39 -2.50 -7.05
C PRO A 147 12.92 -2.73 -7.39
N ARG A 148 12.44 -2.11 -8.48
CA ARG A 148 11.20 -2.56 -9.11
C ARG A 148 11.43 -3.95 -9.68
N CYS A 149 10.64 -4.92 -9.25
CA CYS A 149 10.64 -6.20 -9.93
C CYS A 149 10.09 -6.02 -11.35
N ARG A 150 10.91 -6.33 -12.35
CA ARG A 150 10.49 -6.41 -13.76
C ARG A 150 9.85 -7.76 -14.10
N GLY A 151 9.75 -8.68 -13.13
CA GLY A 151 9.18 -10.02 -13.27
C GLY A 151 8.51 -10.51 -11.96
N ARG A 152 8.21 -11.82 -11.87
CA ARG A 152 7.66 -12.41 -10.63
C ARG A 152 8.70 -12.38 -9.50
N ARG A 153 8.26 -12.05 -8.29
CA ARG A 153 9.06 -12.27 -7.08
C ARG A 153 9.14 -13.77 -6.80
N CYS A 154 10.30 -14.26 -6.37
CA CYS A 154 10.44 -15.62 -5.89
C CYS A 154 9.55 -15.82 -4.66
N LEU A 155 8.64 -16.81 -4.72
CA LEU A 155 7.71 -17.12 -3.63
C LEU A 155 8.42 -17.56 -2.34
N SER A 156 9.66 -18.04 -2.44
CA SER A 156 10.44 -18.53 -1.28
C SER A 156 11.31 -17.47 -0.63
N CYS A 157 11.80 -16.45 -1.36
CA CYS A 157 12.72 -15.45 -0.81
C CYS A 157 12.31 -13.99 -1.04
N GLY A 158 11.21 -13.73 -1.75
CA GLY A 158 10.66 -12.38 -1.99
C GLY A 158 11.48 -11.50 -2.94
N ARG A 159 12.64 -11.97 -3.42
CA ARG A 159 13.50 -11.24 -4.36
C ARG A 159 12.95 -11.29 -5.77
N CYS A 160 13.19 -10.25 -6.55
CA CYS A 160 12.94 -10.27 -7.98
C CYS A 160 13.84 -11.34 -8.62
N CYS A 161 13.26 -12.28 -9.37
CA CYS A 161 14.07 -13.16 -10.21
C CYS A 161 14.76 -12.30 -11.28
N ALA A 162 16.09 -12.43 -11.40
CA ALA A 162 16.86 -11.85 -12.48
C ALA A 162 16.52 -12.55 -13.81
#